data_AF-A0A7W0HYJ7-F1
#
_entry.id   AF-A0A7W0HYJ7-F1
#
_cell.length_a   1.000
_cell.length_b   1.000
_cell.length_c   1.000
_cell.angle_alpha   90.00
_cell.angle_beta   90.00
_cell.angle_gamma   90.00
#
_symmetry.space_group_name_H-M   'P 1'
#
loop_
_entity.id
_entity.type
_entity.pdbx_description
1 polymer ?
#
loop_
_entity_poly.entity_id
_entity_poly.type
_entity_poly.pdbx_seq_one_letter_code
_entity_poly.pdbx_strand_id
1 'polypeptide(L)'
;MTRLTVFDEAGSMMAATEDADAIAQALADIGVRFERWPAGEQEARAEALRAQGYTTVDTVSVTPDHPDREAMRAKFLSEHRHADDEVRYFVEGSGLFTLREGGRVPRLELA
;
A
#
# COMPACT_ATOMS: atom_id res chain seq x y z
N MET A 1 2.52 13.41 0.57
CA MET A 1 3.94 13.02 0.68
C MET A 1 4.05 11.51 0.89
N THR A 2 4.95 10.80 0.19
CA THR A 2 5.16 9.35 0.38
C THR A 2 6.55 9.09 0.95
N ARG A 3 6.64 8.25 1.98
CA ARG A 3 7.91 7.85 2.59
C ARG A 3 7.95 6.35 2.79
N LEU A 4 9.10 5.75 2.50
CA LEU A 4 9.40 4.38 2.86
C LEU A 4 10.44 4.36 3.97
N THR A 5 10.16 3.64 5.05
CA THR A 5 11.14 3.32 6.09
C THR A 5 11.28 1.81 6.20
N VAL A 6 12.48 1.28 6.04
CA VAL A 6 12.76 -0.15 6.12
C VAL A 6 13.35 -0.49 7.48
N PHE A 7 12.76 -1.45 8.17
CA PHE A 7 13.24 -1.98 9.43
C PHE A 7 13.74 -3.41 9.27
N ASP A 8 14.57 -3.88 10.19
CA ASP A 8 14.78 -5.32 10.41
C ASP A 8 13.64 -5.92 11.25
N GLU A 9 13.67 -7.23 11.49
CA GLU A 9 12.65 -7.91 12.31
C GLU A 9 12.69 -7.53 13.79
N ALA A 10 13.82 -7.03 14.29
CA ALA A 10 13.97 -6.52 15.65
C ALA A 10 13.43 -5.09 15.80
N GLY A 11 13.06 -4.43 14.70
CA GLY A 11 12.53 -3.07 14.66
C GLY A 11 13.61 -1.99 14.56
N SER A 12 14.86 -2.34 14.26
CA SER A 12 15.92 -1.36 13.98
C SER A 12 15.73 -0.78 12.58
N MET A 13 15.77 0.55 12.46
CA MET A 13 15.70 1.20 11.16
C MET A 13 16.98 0.92 10.35
N MET A 14 16.81 0.40 9.14
CA MET A 14 17.89 0.10 8.20
C MET A 14 18.05 1.20 7.16
N ALA A 15 16.95 1.75 6.67
CA ALA A 15 16.93 2.78 5.64
C ALA A 15 15.65 3.60 5.69
N ALA A 16 15.69 4.82 5.15
CA ALA A 16 14.51 5.64 4.90
C ALA A 16 14.71 6.46 3.62
N THR A 17 13.65 6.61 2.83
CA THR A 17 13.67 7.43 1.61
C THR A 17 12.28 7.99 1.29
N GLU A 18 12.27 9.14 0.63
CA GLU A 18 11.07 9.82 0.11
C GLU A 18 11.14 9.95 -1.43
N ASP A 19 12.28 9.56 -2.01
CA ASP A 19 12.51 9.52 -3.44
C ASP A 19 11.68 8.40 -4.09
N ALA A 20 10.90 8.75 -5.11
CA ALA A 20 9.91 7.84 -5.68
C ALA A 20 10.55 6.62 -6.34
N ASP A 21 11.68 6.81 -7.03
CA ASP A 21 12.37 5.75 -7.75
C ASP A 21 13.06 4.80 -6.78
N ALA A 22 13.67 5.34 -5.71
CA ALA A 22 14.22 4.54 -4.62
C ALA A 22 13.14 3.73 -3.88
N ILE A 23 11.95 4.31 -3.66
CA ILE A 23 10.80 3.59 -3.10
C ILE A 23 10.38 2.45 -4.03
N ALA A 24 10.22 2.74 -5.33
CA ALA A 24 9.83 1.75 -6.32
C ALA A 24 10.81 0.58 -6.38
N GLN A 25 12.12 0.86 -6.41
CA GLN A 25 13.15 -0.16 -6.44
C GLN A 25 13.15 -1.02 -5.16
N ALA A 26 13.11 -0.39 -3.99
CA ALA A 26 13.13 -1.10 -2.71
C ALA A 26 11.91 -2.01 -2.51
N LEU A 27 10.74 -1.61 -3.02
CA LEU A 27 9.53 -2.43 -3.01
C LEU A 27 9.56 -3.51 -4.09
N ALA A 28 10.11 -3.23 -5.28
CA ALA A 28 10.27 -4.23 -6.34
C ALA A 28 11.20 -5.38 -5.92
N ASP A 29 12.23 -5.10 -5.13
CA ASP A 29 13.14 -6.11 -4.57
C ASP A 29 12.42 -7.16 -3.70
N ILE A 30 11.23 -6.83 -3.17
CA ILE A 30 10.38 -7.76 -2.41
C ILE A 30 9.09 -8.14 -3.17
N GLY A 31 9.04 -7.93 -4.48
CA GLY A 31 7.91 -8.30 -5.33
C GLY A 31 6.71 -7.37 -5.25
N VAL A 32 6.87 -6.16 -4.69
CA VAL A 32 5.77 -5.19 -4.55
C VAL A 32 5.88 -4.09 -5.60
N ARG A 33 4.84 -3.94 -6.42
CA ARG A 33 4.73 -2.86 -7.41
C ARG A 33 4.31 -1.56 -6.73
N PHE A 34 5.06 -0.48 -7.00
CA PHE A 34 4.72 0.88 -6.57
C PHE A 34 4.74 1.83 -7.76
N GLU A 35 3.67 2.61 -7.91
CA GLU A 35 3.48 3.54 -9.01
C GLU A 35 2.81 4.82 -8.52
N ARG A 36 3.13 5.97 -9.14
CA ARG A 36 2.44 7.24 -8.92
C ARG A 36 1.76 7.68 -10.21
N TRP A 37 0.51 8.05 -10.09
CA TRP A 37 -0.33 8.43 -11.22
C TRP A 37 -0.91 9.83 -11.02
N PRO A 38 -1.21 10.57 -12.10
CA PRO A 38 -2.00 11.78 -12.01
C PRO A 38 -3.37 11.51 -11.37
N ALA A 39 -3.85 12.48 -10.60
CA ALA A 39 -5.21 12.42 -10.07
C ALA A 39 -6.24 12.46 -11.22
N GLY A 40 -7.33 11.70 -11.08
CA GLY A 40 -8.43 11.64 -12.05
C GLY A 40 -8.34 10.49 -13.06
N GLU A 41 -7.28 9.67 -13.02
CA GLU A 41 -7.12 8.51 -13.91
C GLU A 41 -7.60 7.18 -13.30
N GLN A 42 -8.36 7.20 -12.19
CA GLN A 42 -8.69 5.97 -11.45
C GLN A 42 -9.47 4.95 -12.28
N GLU A 43 -10.45 5.41 -13.05
CA GLU A 43 -11.29 4.56 -13.89
C GLU A 43 -10.48 3.91 -15.01
N ALA A 44 -9.63 4.68 -15.69
CA ALA A 44 -8.74 4.17 -16.73
C ALA A 44 -7.76 3.13 -16.18
N ARG A 45 -7.26 3.33 -14.96
CA ARG A 45 -6.37 2.36 -14.28
C ARG A 45 -7.10 1.11 -13.85
N ALA A 46 -8.30 1.24 -13.29
CA ALA A 46 -9.14 0.11 -12.97
C ALA A 46 -9.40 -0.76 -14.22
N GLU A 47 -9.64 -0.13 -15.37
CA GLU A 47 -9.83 -0.84 -16.64
C GLU A 47 -8.54 -1.53 -17.14
N ALA A 48 -7.39 -0.86 -17.04
CA ALA A 48 -6.09 -1.46 -17.37
C ALA A 48 -5.75 -2.65 -16.47
N LEU A 49 -6.15 -2.63 -15.20
CA LEU A 49 -6.01 -3.76 -14.27
C LEU A 49 -7.01 -4.88 -14.61
N ARG A 50 -8.25 -4.57 -15.00
CA ARG A 50 -9.19 -5.60 -15.48
C ARG A 50 -8.64 -6.39 -16.67
N ALA A 51 -7.97 -5.71 -17.60
CA ALA A 51 -7.29 -6.38 -18.70
C ALA A 51 -6.14 -7.32 -18.27
N GLN A 52 -5.60 -7.16 -17.06
CA GLN A 52 -4.60 -8.03 -16.42
C GLN A 52 -5.23 -9.17 -15.59
N GLY A 53 -6.56 -9.27 -15.54
CA GLY A 53 -7.27 -10.33 -14.83
C GLY A 53 -7.88 -9.94 -13.48
N TYR A 54 -7.70 -8.69 -13.03
CA TYR A 54 -8.33 -8.19 -11.80
C TYR A 54 -9.84 -7.98 -12.03
N THR A 55 -10.69 -8.78 -11.39
CA THR A 55 -12.14 -8.80 -11.71
C THR A 55 -12.96 -7.87 -10.84
N THR A 56 -12.56 -7.62 -9.60
CA THR A 56 -13.30 -6.80 -8.64
C THR A 56 -12.56 -5.52 -8.31
N VAL A 57 -13.28 -4.40 -8.32
CA VAL A 57 -12.76 -3.09 -7.91
C VAL A 57 -13.73 -2.50 -6.90
N ASP A 58 -13.24 -2.17 -5.71
CA ASP A 58 -13.98 -1.47 -4.66
C ASP A 58 -13.32 -0.14 -4.32
N THR A 59 -14.14 0.86 -4.01
CA THR A 59 -13.68 2.15 -3.50
C THR A 59 -14.15 2.28 -2.06
N VAL A 60 -13.20 2.38 -1.13
CA VAL A 60 -13.47 2.53 0.29
C VAL A 60 -12.91 3.87 0.76
N SER A 61 -13.74 4.63 1.49
CA SER A 61 -13.33 5.85 2.17
C SER A 61 -13.66 5.73 3.65
N VAL A 62 -12.65 5.86 4.50
CA VAL A 62 -12.80 5.72 5.96
C VAL A 62 -12.48 7.08 6.59
N THR A 63 -13.53 7.81 6.96
CA THR A 63 -13.41 9.08 7.69
C THR A 63 -13.39 8.86 9.20
N PRO A 64 -12.93 9.83 10.00
CA PRO A 64 -12.98 9.73 11.47
C PRO A 64 -14.37 9.43 12.02
N ASP A 65 -15.43 9.93 11.37
CA ASP A 65 -16.82 9.76 11.83
C ASP A 65 -17.51 8.54 11.22
N HIS A 66 -16.80 7.71 10.44
CA HIS A 66 -17.38 6.51 9.84
C HIS A 66 -17.82 5.54 10.94
N PRO A 67 -19.10 5.12 10.98
CA PRO A 67 -19.64 4.32 12.08
C PRO A 67 -18.90 2.98 12.26
N ASP A 68 -18.50 2.36 11.15
CA ASP A 68 -17.76 1.09 11.15
C ASP A 68 -16.22 1.25 11.16
N ARG A 69 -15.67 2.45 11.40
CA ARG A 69 -14.23 2.74 11.32
C ARG A 69 -13.39 1.72 12.10
N GLU A 70 -13.79 1.41 13.33
CA GLU A 70 -13.06 0.49 14.20
C GLU A 70 -13.12 -0.94 13.68
N ALA A 71 -14.29 -1.40 13.24
CA ALA A 71 -14.48 -2.73 12.69
C ALA A 71 -13.72 -2.92 11.37
N MET A 72 -13.73 -1.90 10.49
CA MET A 72 -12.94 -1.89 9.25
C MET A 72 -11.44 -1.94 9.55
N ARG A 73 -10.95 -1.12 10.49
CA ARG A 73 -9.54 -1.10 10.89
C ARG A 73 -9.09 -2.42 11.50
N ALA A 74 -9.95 -3.07 12.30
CA ALA A 74 -9.64 -4.36 12.92
C ALA A 74 -9.34 -5.46 11.90
N LYS A 75 -9.98 -5.44 10.72
CA LYS A 75 -9.74 -6.41 9.65
C LYS A 75 -8.30 -6.39 9.12
N PHE A 76 -7.64 -5.23 9.15
CA PHE A 76 -6.31 -5.03 8.58
C PHE A 76 -5.19 -4.92 9.62
N LEU A 77 -5.52 -4.96 10.92
CA LEU A 77 -4.55 -4.82 12.01
C LEU A 77 -3.68 -6.06 12.21
N SER A 78 -4.25 -7.25 11.98
CA SER A 78 -3.52 -8.51 12.08
C SER A 78 -2.74 -8.78 10.80
N GLU A 79 -1.49 -9.20 10.93
CA GLU A 79 -0.66 -9.64 9.80
C GLU A 79 -1.33 -10.82 9.08
N HIS A 80 -1.44 -10.74 7.75
CA HIS A 80 -2.08 -11.77 6.92
C HIS A 80 -1.47 -11.79 5.52
N ARG A 81 -1.80 -12.84 4.75
CA ARG A 81 -1.47 -12.97 3.33
C ARG A 81 -2.72 -13.31 2.54
N HIS A 82 -2.75 -12.87 1.30
CA HIS A 82 -3.78 -13.23 0.32
C HIS A 82 -3.23 -14.27 -0.65
N ALA A 83 -4.11 -15.12 -1.19
CA ALA A 83 -3.76 -16.05 -2.27
C ALA A 83 -3.66 -15.33 -3.62
N ASP A 84 -4.41 -14.24 -3.76
CA ASP A 84 -4.40 -13.32 -4.89
C ASP A 84 -3.66 -12.03 -4.52
N ASP A 85 -3.30 -11.25 -5.54
CA ASP A 85 -2.70 -9.93 -5.38
C ASP A 85 -3.66 -8.95 -4.70
N GLU A 86 -3.15 -8.19 -3.72
CA GLU A 86 -3.88 -7.06 -3.15
C GLU A 86 -3.38 -5.74 -3.76
N VAL A 87 -4.22 -5.12 -4.60
CA VAL A 87 -3.90 -3.84 -5.25
C VAL A 87 -4.67 -2.71 -4.57
N ARG A 88 -3.94 -1.68 -4.09
CA ARG A 88 -4.52 -0.48 -3.47
C ARG A 88 -4.09 0.77 -4.21
N TYR A 89 -5.07 1.56 -4.64
CA TYR A 89 -4.85 2.88 -5.24
C TYR A 89 -5.31 3.96 -4.25
N PHE A 90 -4.40 4.86 -3.87
CA PHE A 90 -4.70 5.95 -2.95
C PHE A 90 -5.13 7.21 -3.70
N VAL A 91 -6.35 7.66 -3.42
CA VAL A 91 -6.94 8.88 -4.02
C VAL A 91 -6.75 10.09 -3.12
N GLU A 92 -7.12 9.95 -1.84
CA GLU A 92 -7.14 11.03 -0.86
C GLU A 92 -6.86 10.48 0.54
N GLY A 93 -6.30 11.31 1.41
CA GLY A 93 -6.05 11.01 2.80
C GLY A 93 -4.66 10.44 3.04
N SER A 94 -4.53 9.63 4.08
CA SER A 94 -3.26 9.02 4.46
C SER A 94 -3.43 7.54 4.79
N GLY A 95 -2.34 6.79 4.68
CA GLY A 95 -2.31 5.35 4.91
C GLY A 95 -0.92 4.89 5.32
N LEU A 96 -0.88 3.74 6.00
CA LEU A 96 0.35 3.07 6.39
C LEU A 96 0.24 1.60 6.00
N PHE A 97 1.14 1.15 5.12
CA PHE A 97 1.34 -0.27 4.86
C PHE A 97 2.59 -0.74 5.57
N THR A 98 2.48 -1.84 6.30
CA THR A 98 3.62 -2.55 6.87
C THR A 98 3.69 -3.91 6.21
N LEU A 99 4.77 -4.14 5.48
CA LEU A 99 5.04 -5.38 4.77
C LEU A 99 6.14 -6.14 5.51
N ARG A 100 6.17 -7.47 5.36
CA ARG A 100 7.24 -8.31 5.90
C ARG A 100 7.65 -9.32 4.84
N GLU A 101 8.91 -9.25 4.41
CA GLU A 101 9.47 -10.17 3.42
C GLU A 101 11.00 -10.24 3.56
N GLY A 102 11.58 -11.44 3.42
CA GLY A 102 13.05 -11.62 3.43
C GLY A 102 13.78 -11.08 4.68
N GLY A 103 13.15 -11.11 5.87
CA GLY A 103 13.71 -10.57 7.12
C GLY A 103 13.72 -9.04 7.21
N ARG A 104 13.05 -8.35 6.29
CA ARG A 104 12.86 -6.91 6.29
C ARG A 104 11.40 -6.57 6.55
N VAL A 105 11.18 -5.41 7.17
CA VAL A 105 9.86 -4.88 7.47
C VAL A 105 9.72 -3.47 6.86
N PRO A 106 9.40 -3.35 5.56
CA PRO A 106 9.15 -2.06 4.93
C PRO A 106 7.85 -1.43 5.44
N ARG A 107 7.91 -0.16 5.82
CA ARG A 107 6.76 0.67 6.17
C ARG A 107 6.60 1.79 5.15
N LEU A 108 5.51 1.74 4.39
CA LEU A 108 5.16 2.73 3.39
C LEU A 108 4.09 3.66 3.96
N GLU A 109 4.47 4.91 4.21
CA GLU A 109 3.59 5.99 4.64
C GLU A 109 3.14 6.78 3.42
N LEU A 110 1.83 6.93 3.27
CA LEU A 110 1.16 7.68 2.22
C LEU A 110 0.42 8.84 2.90
N ALA A 111 0.62 10.06 2.44
CA ALA A 111 -0.05 11.29 2.89
C ALA A 111 -0.17 12.27 1.74
#